data_AF-A0A843JRQ0-F1
#
_entry.id   AF-A0A843JRQ0-F1
#
_cell.length_a   1.000
_cell.length_b   1.000
_cell.length_c   1.000
_cell.angle_alpha   90.00
_cell.angle_beta   90.00
_cell.angle_gamma   90.00
#
_symmetry.space_group_name_H-M   'P 1'
#
loop_
_entity.id
_entity.type
_entity.pdbx_description
1 polymer ?
#
loop_
_entity_poly.entity_id
_entity_poly.type
_entity_poly.pdbx_seq_one_letter_code
_entity_poly.pdbx_strand_id
1 'polypeptide(L)'
;RANEEAKKKALIAIEKYIEQFAILNDHIRNPLQIIAGYNDLQGGEYAHHIASQIAKVNQIVDQLDKGWIESESIRDFLRRHYGISVKDSQK
;
A
#
# COMPACT_ATOMS: atom_id res chain seq x y z
N ARG A 1 -5.16 -6.94 31.88
CA ARG A 1 -5.62 -5.56 31.56
C ARG A 1 -4.57 -4.78 30.76
N ALA A 2 -3.34 -4.57 31.25
CA ALA A 2 -2.27 -3.92 30.47
C ALA A 2 -1.92 -4.63 29.13
N ASN A 3 -1.97 -5.97 29.09
CA ASN A 3 -1.67 -6.74 27.88
C ASN A 3 -2.72 -6.57 26.77
N GLU A 4 -4.01 -6.47 27.13
CA GLU A 4 -5.09 -6.27 26.14
C GLU A 4 -5.05 -4.86 25.54
N GLU A 5 -4.67 -3.86 26.33
CA GLU A 5 -4.57 -2.48 25.85
C GLU A 5 -3.35 -2.27 24.96
N ALA A 6 -2.21 -2.89 25.29
CA ALA A 6 -1.04 -2.92 24.42
C ALA A 6 -1.33 -3.63 23.10
N LYS A 7 -2.05 -4.76 23.14
CA LYS A 7 -2.50 -5.49 21.96
C LYS A 7 -3.42 -4.63 21.10
N LYS A 8 -4.42 -3.95 21.70
CA LYS A 8 -5.30 -3.02 20.99
C LYS A 8 -4.51 -1.91 20.28
N LYS A 9 -3.53 -1.29 20.95
CA LYS A 9 -2.69 -0.24 20.36
C LYS A 9 -1.84 -0.74 19.19
N ALA A 10 -1.22 -1.92 19.33
CA ALA A 10 -0.44 -2.53 18.26
C ALA A 10 -1.30 -2.78 17.02
N LEU A 11 -2.54 -3.22 17.22
CA LEU A 11 -3.48 -3.51 16.14
C LEU A 11 -3.96 -2.24 15.41
N ILE A 12 -4.24 -1.15 16.14
CA ILE A 12 -4.54 0.17 15.53
C ILE A 12 -3.35 0.67 14.71
N ALA A 13 -2.13 0.50 15.22
CA ALA A 13 -0.92 0.90 14.50
C ALA A 13 -0.75 0.11 13.20
N ILE A 14 -0.99 -1.21 13.22
CA ILE A 14 -0.97 -2.06 12.02
C ILE A 14 -1.98 -1.57 10.99
N GLU A 15 -3.23 -1.27 11.41
CA GLU A 15 -4.27 -0.77 10.50
C GLU A 15 -3.87 0.55 9.83
N LYS A 16 -3.26 1.47 10.59
CA LYS A 16 -2.73 2.74 10.07
C LYS A 16 -1.59 2.52 9.07
N TYR A 17 -0.67 1.59 9.33
CA TYR A 17 0.40 1.28 8.38
C TYR A 17 -0.15 0.70 7.08
N ILE A 18 -1.13 -0.18 7.16
CA ILE A 18 -1.82 -0.76 6.00
C ILE A 18 -2.47 0.33 5.13
N GLU A 19 -3.13 1.33 5.72
CA GLU A 19 -3.68 2.47 5.00
C GLU A 19 -2.58 3.33 4.35
N GLN A 20 -1.51 3.63 5.09
CA GLN A 20 -0.38 4.40 4.58
C GLN A 20 0.32 3.71 3.41
N PHE A 21 0.43 2.38 3.43
CA PHE A 21 1.02 1.62 2.32
C PHE A 21 0.18 1.70 1.05
N ALA A 22 -1.15 1.65 1.15
CA ALA A 22 -2.02 1.80 -0.02
C ALA A 22 -1.86 3.20 -0.65
N ILE A 23 -1.84 4.25 0.18
CA ILE A 23 -1.56 5.62 -0.27
C ILE A 23 -0.18 5.68 -0.94
N LEU A 24 0.85 5.13 -0.30
CA LEU A 24 2.20 5.14 -0.85
C LEU A 24 2.28 4.45 -2.22
N ASN A 25 1.61 3.31 -2.40
CA ASN A 25 1.57 2.58 -3.66
C ASN A 25 0.97 3.43 -4.79
N ASP A 26 -0.13 4.13 -4.53
CA ASP A 26 -0.73 5.06 -5.50
C ASP A 26 0.22 6.24 -5.81
N HIS A 27 0.87 6.78 -4.78
CA HIS A 27 1.86 7.84 -4.93
C HIS A 27 3.11 7.42 -5.73
N ILE A 28 3.41 6.12 -5.80
CA ILE A 28 4.48 5.58 -6.67
C ILE A 28 3.96 5.37 -8.10
N ARG A 29 2.77 4.80 -8.28
CA ARG A 29 2.18 4.55 -9.60
C ARG A 29 2.01 5.84 -10.42
N ASN A 30 1.61 6.94 -9.79
CA ASN A 30 1.35 8.20 -10.48
C ASN A 30 2.60 8.74 -11.22
N PRO A 31 3.76 8.95 -10.56
CA PRO A 31 5.00 9.30 -11.24
C PRO A 31 5.44 8.28 -12.29
N LEU A 32 5.30 6.98 -12.04
CA LEU A 32 5.66 5.95 -13.03
C LEU A 32 4.83 6.07 -14.31
N GLN A 33 3.54 6.37 -14.19
CA GLN A 33 2.67 6.59 -15.35
C GLN A 33 3.08 7.82 -16.16
N ILE A 34 3.51 8.88 -15.47
CA ILE A 34 4.05 10.09 -16.11
C ILE A 34 5.35 9.76 -16.85
N ILE A 35 6.27 9.04 -16.22
CA ILE A 35 7.55 8.62 -16.83
C ILE A 35 7.29 7.73 -18.05
N ALA A 36 6.33 6.79 -17.96
CA ALA A 36 5.93 5.94 -19.08
C ALA A 36 5.42 6.79 -20.26
N GLY A 37 4.55 7.77 -20.00
CA GLY A 37 4.06 8.69 -21.03
C GLY A 37 5.19 9.47 -21.70
N TYR A 38 6.16 9.99 -20.95
CA TYR A 38 7.33 10.65 -21.54
C TYR A 38 8.20 9.69 -22.37
N ASN A 39 8.41 8.48 -21.88
CA ASN A 39 9.18 7.46 -22.59
C ASN A 39 8.54 7.07 -23.93
N ASP A 40 7.22 6.92 -23.95
CA ASP A 40 6.47 6.56 -25.15
C ASP A 40 6.45 7.71 -26.17
N LEU A 41 6.38 8.97 -25.71
CA LEU A 41 6.45 10.15 -26.57
C LEU A 41 7.85 10.42 -27.11
N GLN A 42 8.89 10.24 -26.28
CA GLN A 42 10.28 10.51 -26.66
C GLN A 42 10.85 9.39 -27.55
N GLY A 43 10.56 8.13 -27.23
CA GLY A 43 11.16 6.98 -27.88
C GLY A 43 12.69 6.92 -27.71
N GLY A 44 13.36 6.36 -28.71
CA GLY A 44 14.82 6.23 -28.76
C GLY A 44 15.36 4.88 -28.31
N GLU A 45 16.69 4.74 -28.34
CA GLU A 45 17.39 3.46 -28.11
C GLU A 45 17.06 2.82 -26.75
N TYR A 46 16.85 3.64 -25.72
CA TYR A 46 16.57 3.17 -24.36
C TYR A 46 15.08 2.98 -24.04
N ALA A 47 14.17 3.30 -24.96
CA ALA A 47 12.74 3.32 -24.66
C ALA A 47 12.23 1.97 -24.12
N HIS A 48 12.68 0.87 -24.70
CA HIS A 48 12.32 -0.47 -24.25
C HIS A 48 12.94 -0.81 -22.88
N HIS A 49 14.17 -0.38 -22.63
CA HIS A 49 14.84 -0.60 -21.35
C HIS A 49 14.14 0.15 -20.22
N ILE A 50 13.75 1.41 -20.46
CA ILE A 50 13.02 2.23 -19.49
C ILE A 50 11.64 1.63 -19.23
N ALA A 51 10.90 1.26 -20.27
CA ALA A 51 9.60 0.58 -20.13
C ALA A 51 9.72 -0.73 -19.31
N SER A 52 10.78 -1.52 -19.52
CA SER A 52 11.05 -2.71 -18.73
C SER A 52 11.30 -2.41 -17.25
N GLN A 53 12.01 -1.33 -16.93
CA GLN A 53 12.23 -0.93 -15.53
C GLN A 53 10.94 -0.44 -14.88
N ILE A 54 10.14 0.36 -15.57
CA ILE A 54 8.82 0.78 -15.09
C ILE A 54 7.94 -0.44 -14.79
N ALA A 55 7.92 -1.43 -15.67
CA ALA A 55 7.19 -2.67 -15.46
C ALA A 55 7.67 -3.45 -14.21
N LYS A 56 8.99 -3.50 -13.96
CA LYS A 56 9.55 -4.11 -12.75
C LYS A 56 9.13 -3.38 -11.48
N VAL A 57 9.14 -2.05 -11.48
CA VAL A 57 8.69 -1.27 -10.32
C VAL A 57 7.20 -1.48 -10.10
N ASN A 58 6.38 -1.48 -11.15
CA ASN A 58 4.95 -1.79 -11.05
C ASN A 58 4.71 -3.18 -10.44
N GLN A 59 5.47 -4.20 -10.84
CA GLN A 59 5.37 -5.54 -10.24
C GLN A 59 5.68 -5.54 -8.74
N ILE A 60 6.66 -4.75 -8.29
CA ILE A 60 6.98 -4.62 -6.86
C ILE A 60 5.80 -3.95 -6.12
N VAL A 61 5.23 -2.88 -6.68
CA VAL A 61 4.06 -2.20 -6.11
C VAL A 61 2.84 -3.14 -6.06
N ASP A 62 2.61 -3.94 -7.10
CA ASP A 62 1.52 -4.93 -7.14
C ASP A 62 1.69 -6.04 -6.09
N GLN A 63 2.93 -6.43 -5.78
CA GLN A 63 3.20 -7.38 -4.70
C GLN A 63 2.89 -6.78 -3.32
N LEU A 64 3.18 -5.49 -3.12
CA LEU A 64 2.82 -4.78 -1.89
C LEU A 64 1.30 -4.67 -1.74
N ASP A 65 0.56 -4.41 -2.82
CA ASP A 65 -0.91 -4.41 -2.82
C ASP A 65 -1.51 -5.80 -2.51
N LYS A 66 -0.88 -6.89 -2.96
CA LYS A 66 -1.36 -8.24 -2.66
C LYS A 66 -1.18 -8.61 -1.19
N GLY A 67 -0.06 -8.22 -0.57
CA GLY A 67 0.14 -8.39 0.88
C GLY A 67 -0.90 -7.63 1.71
N TRP A 68 -1.46 -6.55 1.17
CA TRP A 68 -2.56 -5.81 1.79
C TRP A 68 -3.89 -6.58 1.78
N ILE A 69 -4.22 -7.30 0.70
CA ILE A 69 -5.44 -8.14 0.62
C ILE A 69 -5.38 -9.26 1.68
N GLU A 70 -4.21 -9.88 1.87
CA GLU A 70 -4.03 -10.89 2.92
C GLU A 70 -4.24 -10.31 4.33
N SER A 71 -3.95 -9.02 4.50
CA SER A 71 -4.15 -8.26 5.73
C SER A 71 -5.62 -7.89 6.00
N GLU A 72 -6.53 -8.09 5.03
CA GLU A 72 -7.97 -7.84 5.21
C GLU A 72 -8.57 -8.80 6.25
N SER A 73 -8.06 -10.04 6.30
CA SER A 73 -8.40 -11.01 7.36
C SER A 73 -8.05 -10.52 8.77
N ILE A 74 -6.93 -9.78 8.88
CA ILE A 74 -6.50 -9.14 10.12
C ILE A 74 -7.48 -8.03 10.45
N ARG A 75 -7.82 -7.16 9.50
CA ARG A 75 -8.79 -6.07 9.71
C ARG A 75 -10.17 -6.59 10.14
N ASP A 76 -10.61 -7.69 9.56
CA ASP A 76 -11.87 -8.35 9.92
C ASP A 76 -11.84 -8.92 11.34
N PHE A 77 -10.72 -9.55 11.70
CA PHE A 77 -10.48 -10.01 13.08
C PHE A 77 -10.52 -8.83 14.07
N LEU A 78 -9.90 -7.70 13.72
CA LEU A 78 -9.90 -6.49 14.55
C LEU A 78 -11.28 -5.90 14.78
N ARG A 79 -12.06 -5.80 13.71
CA ARG A 79 -13.42 -5.27 13.79
C ARG A 79 -14.32 -6.17 14.63
N ARG A 80 -14.25 -7.50 14.45
CA ARG A 80 -15.12 -8.47 15.13
C ARG A 80 -14.79 -8.65 16.61
N HIS A 81 -13.50 -8.71 16.96
CA HIS A 81 -13.09 -9.01 18.34
C HIS A 81 -12.88 -7.77 19.21
N TYR A 82 -12.52 -6.64 18.61
CA TYR A 82 -12.14 -5.44 19.36
C TYR A 82 -12.99 -4.20 19.06
N GLY A 83 -13.91 -4.28 18.08
CA GLY A 83 -14.78 -3.16 17.70
C GLY A 83 -14.02 -1.94 17.18
N ILE A 84 -12.81 -2.14 16.66
CA ILE A 84 -11.93 -1.07 16.19
C ILE A 84 -12.28 -0.73 14.74
N SER A 85 -12.45 0.56 14.46
CA SER A 85 -12.58 1.12 13.12
C SER A 85 -11.73 2.39 13.04
N VAL A 86 -10.98 2.59 11.96
CA VAL A 86 -10.09 3.75 11.74
C VAL A 86 -10.78 5.11 12.01
N LYS A 87 -12.11 5.18 11.85
CA LYS A 87 -12.91 6.38 12.12
C LYS A 87 -12.87 6.85 13.59
N ASP A 88 -12.52 5.98 14.54
CA ASP A 88 -12.55 6.31 15.97
C ASP A 88 -11.23 6.93 16.48
N SER A 89 -10.18 6.98 15.65
CA SER A 89 -8.85 7.49 16.05
C SER A 89 -8.61 8.97 15.71
N GLN A 90 -9.63 9.68 15.20
CA GLN A 90 -9.58 11.12 14.88
C GLN A 90 -10.27 12.02 15.92
N LYS A 91 -10.52 11.53 17.14
CA LYS A 91 -11.01 12.34 18.27
C LYS A 91 -9.99 12.43 19.38
#